data_AF-A0A512JKW1-F1
#
_entry.id   AF-A0A512JKW1-F1
#
_cell.length_a   1.000
_cell.length_b   1.000
_cell.length_c   1.000
_cell.angle_alpha   90.00
_cell.angle_beta   90.00
_cell.angle_gamma   90.00
#
_symmetry.space_group_name_H-M   'P 1'
#
loop_
_entity.id
_entity.type
_entity.pdbx_description
1 polymer ?
#
loop_
_entity_poly.entity_id
_entity_poly.type
_entity_poly.pdbx_seq_one_letter_code
_entity_poly.pdbx_strand_id
1 'polypeptide(L)'
;MRESEKADVAENPPPPSKSAPRLEPQDAAFLALHNEREMIERELTLAQQRQRYGTDDGEIQQARQQEASLLKDLDRVMTLIRAAEYKRQPGARRW
;
A
#
# COMPACT_ATOMS: atom_id res chain seq x y z
N MET A 1 -21.81 22.15 63.34
CA MET A 1 -21.31 23.12 62.33
C MET A 1 -19.80 23.13 62.48
N ARG A 2 -18.94 22.75 61.52
CA ARG A 2 -19.00 22.60 60.05
C ARG A 2 -18.13 21.36 59.71
N GLU A 3 -18.65 20.42 58.92
CA GLU A 3 -18.30 20.17 57.48
C GLU A 3 -16.81 19.83 57.30
N SER A 4 -16.49 18.57 56.96
CA SER A 4 -16.22 18.10 55.58
C SER A 4 -14.97 18.79 55.03
N GLU A 5 -13.90 18.08 54.67
CA GLU A 5 -13.86 17.45 53.35
C GLU A 5 -12.78 16.36 53.31
N LYS A 6 -13.21 15.13 53.04
CA LYS A 6 -12.37 14.08 52.47
C LYS A 6 -12.16 14.41 50.99
N ALA A 7 -10.99 14.02 50.50
CA ALA A 7 -10.70 13.59 49.13
C ALA A 7 -10.89 14.64 48.03
N ASP A 8 -9.81 14.97 47.33
CA ASP A 8 -9.64 14.49 45.96
C ASP A 8 -8.21 14.82 45.51
N VAL A 9 -7.28 13.87 45.68
CA VAL A 9 -6.11 13.83 44.81
C VAL A 9 -6.67 13.32 43.49
N ALA A 10 -7.16 14.27 42.68
CA ALA A 10 -7.56 14.03 41.31
C ALA A 10 -6.31 13.57 40.55
N GLU A 11 -6.12 12.26 40.53
CA GLU A 11 -5.27 11.53 39.61
C GLU A 11 -5.70 11.94 38.20
N ASN A 12 -5.00 12.94 37.66
CA ASN A 12 -5.20 13.37 36.28
C ASN A 12 -4.83 12.17 35.40
N PRO A 13 -5.80 11.49 34.75
CA PRO A 13 -5.48 10.29 34.00
C PRO A 13 -4.52 10.69 32.87
N PRO A 14 -3.47 9.91 32.60
CA PRO A 14 -2.61 10.18 31.47
C PRO A 14 -3.48 10.26 30.21
N PRO A 15 -3.25 11.24 29.32
CA PRO A 15 -4.01 11.34 28.08
C PRO A 15 -3.95 9.98 27.38
N PRO A 16 -5.08 9.49 26.81
CA PRO A 16 -5.09 8.18 26.18
C PRO A 16 -3.95 8.14 25.17
N SER A 17 -2.98 7.25 25.44
CA SER A 17 -1.87 6.97 24.54
C SER A 17 -2.42 6.93 23.14
N LYS A 18 -1.91 7.82 22.27
CA LYS A 18 -2.24 7.86 20.84
C LYS A 18 -2.19 6.42 20.35
N SER A 19 -3.35 5.82 20.22
CA SER A 19 -3.50 4.48 19.69
C SER A 19 -2.80 4.56 18.35
N ALA A 20 -1.74 3.76 18.17
CA ALA A 20 -1.12 3.63 16.85
C ALA A 20 -2.27 3.49 15.85
N PRO A 21 -2.34 4.32 14.80
CA PRO A 21 -3.51 4.34 13.93
C PRO A 21 -3.69 2.92 13.41
N ARG A 22 -4.76 2.24 13.86
CA ARG A 22 -5.18 0.99 13.26
C ARG A 22 -5.54 1.38 11.84
N LEU A 23 -4.68 1.02 10.90
CA LEU A 23 -4.97 1.20 9.48
C LEU A 23 -6.31 0.53 9.23
N GLU A 24 -7.28 1.29 8.76
CA GLU A 24 -8.56 0.74 8.36
C GLU A 24 -8.29 -0.37 7.33
N PRO A 25 -9.00 -1.51 7.35
CA PRO A 25 -8.70 -2.63 6.46
C PRO A 25 -8.64 -2.24 4.97
N GLN A 26 -9.39 -1.20 4.58
CA GLN A 26 -9.40 -0.62 3.24
C GLN A 26 -8.09 0.11 2.89
N ASP A 27 -7.49 0.80 3.86
CA ASP A 27 -6.19 1.46 3.70
C ASP A 27 -5.06 0.42 3.63
N ALA A 28 -5.15 -0.65 4.43
CA ALA A 28 -4.18 -1.75 4.37
C ALA A 28 -4.21 -2.47 3.00
N ALA A 29 -5.40 -2.74 2.46
CA ALA A 29 -5.55 -3.31 1.12
C ALA A 29 -5.02 -2.38 0.02
N PHE A 30 -5.25 -1.07 0.16
CA PHE A 30 -4.71 -0.07 -0.76
C PHE A 30 -3.18 -0.04 -0.76
N LEU A 31 -2.57 -0.03 0.42
CA LEU A 31 -1.11 -0.09 0.56
C LEU A 31 -0.53 -1.39 0.00
N ALA A 32 -1.23 -2.52 0.18
CA ALA A 32 -0.82 -3.79 -0.40
C ALA A 32 -0.74 -3.75 -1.93
N LEU A 33 -1.71 -3.12 -2.60
CA LEU A 33 -1.68 -2.92 -4.05
C LEU A 33 -0.48 -2.07 -4.51
N HIS A 34 -0.11 -1.04 -3.75
CA HIS A 34 1.08 -0.25 -4.05
C HIS A 34 2.38 -1.04 -3.85
N ASN A 35 2.46 -1.86 -2.79
CA ASN A 35 3.60 -2.75 -2.59
C ASN A 35 3.72 -3.76 -3.74
N GLU A 36 2.59 -4.31 -4.21
CA GLU A 36 2.54 -5.22 -5.36
C GLU A 36 3.01 -4.51 -6.64
N ARG A 37 2.54 -3.28 -6.90
CA ARG A 37 3.02 -2.44 -8.00
C ARG A 37 4.54 -2.27 -7.96
N GLU A 38 5.09 -1.87 -6.81
CA GLU A 38 6.54 -1.67 -6.67
C GLU A 38 7.34 -2.96 -6.90
N MET A 39 6.84 -4.10 -6.42
CA MET A 39 7.47 -5.39 -6.70
C MET A 39 7.49 -5.71 -8.19
N ILE A 40 6.36 -5.52 -8.89
CA ILE A 40 6.27 -5.74 -10.34
C ILE A 40 7.23 -4.81 -11.10
N GLU A 41 7.32 -3.54 -10.73
CA GLU A 41 8.23 -2.57 -11.35
C GLU A 41 9.71 -2.96 -11.17
N ARG A 42 10.08 -3.49 -10.00
CA ARG A 42 11.44 -4.02 -9.75
C ARG A 42 11.73 -5.24 -10.61
N GLU A 43 10.81 -6.18 -10.69
CA GLU A 43 10.95 -7.38 -11.54
C GLU A 43 11.02 -7.03 -13.03
N LEU A 44 10.24 -6.04 -13.49
CA LEU A 44 10.33 -5.51 -14.85
C LEU A 44 11.73 -4.99 -15.16
N THR A 45 12.30 -4.23 -14.22
CA THR A 45 13.67 -3.71 -14.35
C THR A 45 14.68 -4.85 -14.51
N LEU A 46 14.55 -5.92 -13.72
CA LEU A 46 15.43 -7.09 -13.81
C LEU A 46 15.26 -7.84 -15.13
N ALA A 47 14.02 -8.04 -15.60
CA ALA A 47 13.73 -8.67 -16.89
C ALA A 47 14.35 -7.87 -18.04
N GLN A 48 14.21 -6.54 -18.03
CA GLN A 48 14.80 -5.65 -19.04
C GLN A 48 16.34 -5.68 -19.02
N GLN A 49 16.96 -5.74 -17.84
CA GLN A 49 18.41 -5.90 -17.73
C GLN A 49 18.88 -7.24 -18.31
N ARG A 50 18.19 -8.35 -18.01
CA ARG A 50 18.50 -9.67 -18.59
C ARG A 50 18.39 -9.66 -20.11
N GLN A 51 17.38 -9.00 -20.68
CA GLN A 51 17.26 -8.88 -22.13
C GLN A 51 18.39 -8.06 -22.77
N ARG A 52 18.84 -6.99 -22.10
CA ARG A 52 19.84 -6.07 -22.65
C ARG A 52 21.26 -6.58 -22.53
N TYR A 53 21.55 -7.33 -21.46
CA TYR A 53 22.90 -7.73 -21.08
C TYR A 53 23.10 -9.25 -21.01
N GLY A 54 22.04 -10.03 -21.23
CA GLY A 54 22.13 -11.48 -21.31
C GLY A 54 22.96 -11.94 -22.51
N THR A 55 23.59 -13.11 -22.37
CA THR A 55 24.40 -13.73 -23.42
C THR A 55 23.79 -15.02 -23.95
N ASP A 56 22.82 -15.58 -23.23
CA ASP A 56 22.06 -16.76 -23.64
C ASP A 56 20.73 -16.35 -24.28
N ASP A 57 20.51 -16.77 -25.52
CA ASP A 57 19.29 -16.43 -26.27
C ASP A 57 18.03 -17.00 -25.61
N GLY A 58 18.12 -18.16 -24.95
CA GLY A 58 17.01 -18.77 -24.23
C GLY A 58 16.58 -17.92 -23.03
N GLU A 59 17.55 -17.49 -22.22
CA GLU A 59 17.33 -16.59 -21.08
C GLU A 59 16.77 -15.23 -21.54
N ILE A 60 17.23 -14.70 -22.67
CA ILE A 60 16.70 -13.46 -23.25
C ILE A 60 15.23 -13.65 -23.67
N GLN A 61 14.89 -14.75 -24.35
CA GLN A 61 13.49 -15.01 -24.73
C GLN A 61 12.61 -15.23 -23.50
N GLN A 62 13.10 -15.92 -22.48
CA GLN A 62 12.38 -16.09 -21.23
C GLN A 62 12.14 -14.73 -20.55
N ALA A 63 13.15 -13.86 -20.51
CA ALA A 63 13.02 -12.52 -19.95
C ALA A 63 12.02 -11.65 -20.71
N ARG A 64 11.88 -11.81 -22.04
CA ARG A 64 10.83 -11.16 -22.84
C ARG A 64 9.43 -11.66 -22.50
N GLN A 65 9.27 -12.97 -22.34
CA GLN A 65 7.98 -13.56 -21.95
C GLN A 65 7.59 -13.13 -20.52
N GLN A 66 8.58 -13.08 -19.62
CA GLN A 66 8.41 -12.58 -18.26
C GLN A 66 7.99 -11.10 -18.27
N GLU A 67 8.68 -10.24 -19.02
CA GLU A 67 8.31 -8.83 -19.16
C GLU A 67 6.88 -8.67 -19.68
N ALA A 68 6.50 -9.39 -20.74
CA ALA A 68 5.15 -9.32 -21.29
C ALA A 68 4.05 -9.75 -20.29
N SER A 69 4.37 -10.67 -19.38
CA SER A 69 3.47 -11.10 -18.31
C SER A 69 3.38 -10.04 -17.21
N LEU A 70 4.53 -9.54 -16.74
CA LEU A 70 4.62 -8.49 -15.73
C LEU A 70 3.91 -7.19 -16.15
N LEU A 71 3.97 -6.82 -17.44
CA LEU A 71 3.24 -5.65 -17.95
C LEU A 71 1.72 -5.80 -17.85
N LYS A 72 1.18 -7.01 -18.05
CA LYS A 72 -0.26 -7.29 -17.88
C LYS A 72 -0.66 -7.22 -16.41
N ASP A 73 0.19 -7.77 -15.54
CA ASP A 73 -0.04 -7.72 -14.09
C ASP A 73 0.02 -6.28 -13.58
N LEU A 74 0.95 -5.47 -14.08
CA LEU A 74 1.04 -4.05 -13.75
C LEU A 74 -0.23 -3.29 -14.15
N ASP A 75 -0.74 -3.50 -15.37
CA ASP A 75 -1.98 -2.86 -15.83
C ASP A 75 -3.18 -3.23 -14.94
N ARG A 76 -3.27 -4.50 -14.56
CA ARG A 76 -4.29 -4.99 -13.63
C ARG A 76 -4.19 -4.30 -12.26
N VAL A 77 -2.99 -4.25 -11.67
CA VAL A 77 -2.77 -3.61 -10.37
C VAL A 77 -3.08 -2.11 -10.43
N MET A 78 -2.65 -1.41 -11.47
CA MET A 78 -2.96 0.01 -11.67
C MET A 78 -4.48 0.27 -11.75
N THR A 79 -5.21 -0.63 -12.42
CA THR A 79 -6.68 -0.57 -12.47
C THR A 79 -7.31 -0.77 -11.09
N LEU A 80 -6.80 -1.72 -10.29
CA LEU A 80 -7.28 -1.96 -8.93
C LEU A 80 -6.99 -0.80 -7.98
N ILE A 81 -5.79 -0.20 -8.08
CA ILE A 81 -5.42 1.01 -7.33
C ILE A 81 -6.43 2.12 -7.63
N ARG A 82 -6.67 2.42 -8.91
CA ARG A 82 -7.64 3.46 -9.31
C ARG A 82 -9.05 3.18 -8.78
N ALA A 83 -9.49 1.92 -8.82
CA ALA A 83 -10.80 1.54 -8.27
C ALA A 83 -10.86 1.73 -6.75
N ALA A 84 -9.77 1.44 -6.03
CA ALA A 84 -9.67 1.68 -4.60
C ALA A 84 -9.61 3.19 -4.26
N GLU A 85 -8.94 4.00 -5.08
CA GLU A 85 -8.93 5.47 -4.95
C GLU A 85 -10.34 6.05 -5.05
N TYR A 86 -11.12 5.63 -6.06
CA TYR A 86 -12.50 6.09 -6.21
C TYR A 86 -13.39 5.73 -5.01
N LYS A 87 -13.18 4.57 -4.39
CA LYS A 87 -13.91 4.18 -3.18
C LYS A 87 -13.52 5.03 -1.97
N ARG A 88 -12.26 5.48 -1.89
CA ARG A 88 -11.73 6.33 -0.80
C ARG A 88 -12.11 7.80 -0.96
N GLN A 89 -12.43 8.25 -2.16
CA GLN A 89 -12.95 9.60 -2.44
C GLN A 89 -14.36 9.55 -3.05
N PRO A 90 -15.40 9.14 -2.28
CA PRO A 90 -16.77 9.13 -2.75
C PRO A 90 -17.24 10.58 -2.93
N GLY A 91 -17.16 11.09 -4.15
CA GLY A 91 -17.43 12.49 -4.49
C GLY A 91 -16.51 13.06 -5.57
N ALA A 92 -15.40 12.36 -5.88
CA ALA A 92 -14.49 12.71 -6.96
C ALA A 92 -15.03 12.34 -8.36
N ARG A 93 -16.27 12.76 -8.68
CA ARG A 93 -16.73 12.82 -10.06
C ARG A 93 -17.68 14.00 -10.26
N ARG A 94 -17.19 15.05 -10.93
CA ARG A 94 -18.01 15.93 -11.77
C ARG A 94 -17.27 16.15 -13.08
N TRP A 95 -17.53 15.28 -14.04
CA TRP A 95 -17.58 15.60 -15.46
C TRP A 95 -18.71 14.79 -16.06
#